data_AF-A0A2L2XCV2-F1
#
_entry.id   AF-A0A2L2XCV2-F1
#
_cell.length_a   1.000
_cell.length_b   1.000
_cell.length_c   1.000
_cell.angle_alpha   90.00
_cell.angle_beta   90.00
_cell.angle_gamma   90.00
#
_symmetry.space_group_name_H-M   'P 1'
#
loop_
_entity.id
_entity.type
_entity.pdbx_description
1 polymer ?
#
loop_
_entity_poly.entity_id
_entity_poly.type
_entity_poly.pdbx_seq_one_letter_code
_entity_poly.pdbx_strand_id
1 'polypeptide(L)' 'MASINSYEKVSFGQLFFCMFWETLKMIVLGIIVVLSNFLTPVRPDKAFVIIRFWLKISAMLDKKIASSVHY' A
#
# COMPACT_ATOMS: atom_id res chain seq x y z
N MET A 1 8.29 -33.65 7.81
CA MET A 1 7.69 -33.65 6.45
C MET A 1 6.17 -33.52 6.61
N ALA A 2 5.61 -32.32 6.47
CA ALA A 2 4.17 -32.12 6.44
C ALA A 2 3.83 -30.81 5.71
N SER A 3 2.86 -30.91 4.80
CA SER A 3 2.15 -29.83 4.08
C SER A 3 2.91 -29.08 2.98
N ILE A 4 3.20 -29.79 1.89
CA ILE A 4 3.24 -29.21 0.54
C ILE A 4 1.79 -29.29 0.02
N ASN A 5 1.29 -28.22 -0.61
CA ASN A 5 0.01 -28.11 -1.34
C ASN A 5 -1.26 -27.67 -0.58
N SER A 6 -1.20 -26.57 0.17
CA SER A 6 -2.33 -25.61 0.19
C SER A 6 -2.05 -24.48 -0.80
N TYR A 7 -1.79 -24.81 -2.07
CA TYR A 7 -2.02 -23.85 -3.14
C TYR A 7 -3.54 -23.78 -3.31
N GLU A 8 -4.21 -23.11 -2.37
CA GLU A 8 -5.47 -22.45 -2.69
C GLU A 8 -5.23 -21.74 -4.03
N LYS A 9 -6.09 -21.99 -5.02
CA LYS A 9 -5.98 -21.35 -6.33
C LYS A 9 -6.17 -19.85 -6.12
N VAL A 10 -5.10 -19.15 -5.73
CA VAL A 10 -5.06 -17.69 -5.71
C VAL A 10 -5.39 -17.29 -7.13
N SER A 11 -6.57 -16.72 -7.29
CA SER A 11 -7.08 -16.40 -8.63
C SER A 11 -6.06 -15.46 -9.28
N PHE A 12 -5.80 -15.64 -10.59
CA PHE A 12 -4.90 -14.76 -11.32
C PHE A 12 -5.30 -13.28 -11.15
N GLY A 13 -6.60 -13.02 -10.94
CA GLY A 13 -7.12 -11.71 -10.57
C GLY A 13 -6.65 -11.18 -9.22
N GLN A 14 -6.50 -12.02 -8.19
CA GLN A 14 -5.97 -11.61 -6.88
C GLN A 14 -4.47 -11.27 -6.96
N LEU A 15 -3.69 -12.04 -7.74
CA LEU A 15 -2.29 -11.75 -8.00
C LEU A 15 -2.11 -10.42 -8.75
N PHE A 16 -2.90 -10.21 -9.80
CA PHE A 16 -2.88 -8.95 -10.55
C PHE A 16 -3.29 -7.77 -9.68
N PHE A 17 -4.34 -7.92 -8.88
CA PHE A 17 -4.79 -6.88 -7.95
C PHE A 17 -3.72 -6.54 -6.90
N CYS A 18 -3.01 -7.55 -6.37
CA CYS A 18 -1.92 -7.35 -5.42
C CYS A 18 -0.74 -6.59 -6.06
N MET A 19 -0.27 -7.01 -7.24
CA MET A 19 0.79 -6.30 -7.96
C MET A 19 0.38 -4.86 -8.33
N PHE A 20 -0.87 -4.69 -8.77
CA PHE A 20 -1.42 -3.40 -9.12
C PHE A 20 -1.50 -2.47 -7.89
N TRP A 21 -1.91 -3.01 -6.74
CA TRP A 21 -1.96 -2.29 -5.48
C TRP A 21 -0.57 -1.83 -5.01
N GLU A 22 0.42 -2.72 -5.03
CA GLU A 22 1.81 -2.39 -4.69
C GLU A 22 2.39 -1.32 -5.63
N THR A 23 2.06 -1.40 -6.93
CA THR A 23 2.47 -0.39 -7.92
C THR A 23 1.83 0.97 -7.62
N LEU A 24 0.52 1.01 -7.38
CA LEU A 24 -0.22 2.24 -7.02
C LEU A 24 0.35 2.88 -5.75
N LYS A 25 0.65 2.06 -4.74
CA LYS A 25 1.21 2.50 -3.46
C LYS A 25 2.56 3.21 -3.65
N MET A 26 3.46 2.66 -4.47
CA MET A 26 4.73 3.32 -4.79
C MET A 26 4.54 4.62 -5.56
N ILE A 27 3.65 4.65 -6.56
CA ILE A 27 3.37 5.85 -7.37
C ILE A 27 2.83 6.98 -6.48
N VAL A 28 1.81 6.68 -5.67
CA VAL A 28 1.18 7.70 -4.82
C VAL A 28 2.13 8.16 -3.71
N LEU A 29 2.95 7.26 -3.15
CA LEU A 29 4.00 7.65 -2.21
C LEU A 29 5.00 8.61 -2.88
N GLY A 30 5.42 8.33 -4.12
CA GLY A 30 6.30 9.21 -4.89
C GLY A 30 5.70 10.61 -5.08
N ILE A 31 4.43 10.69 -5.47
CA ILE A 31 3.70 11.96 -5.62
C ILE A 31 3.66 12.73 -4.29
N ILE A 32 3.37 12.02 -3.19
CA ILE A 32 3.31 12.63 -1.86
C ILE A 32 4.68 13.14 -1.41
N VAL A 33 5.75 12.42 -1.70
CA VAL A 33 7.12 12.86 -1.39
C VAL A 33 7.50 14.11 -2.19
N VAL A 34 7.17 14.17 -3.48
CA VAL A 34 7.40 15.35 -4.32
C VAL A 34 6.63 16.56 -3.80
N LEU A 35 5.34 16.40 -3.53
CA LEU A 35 4.50 17.46 -2.94
C LEU A 35 5.01 17.89 -1.56
N SER A 36 5.45 16.92 -0.75
CA SER A 36 6.00 17.19 0.57
C SER A 36 7.29 17.99 0.46
N ASN A 37 8.22 17.63 -0.42
CA ASN A 37 9.45 18.40 -0.65
C ASN A 37 9.18 19.83 -1.12
N PHE A 38 8.14 20.04 -1.93
CA PHE A 38 7.71 21.37 -2.32
C PHE A 38 7.12 22.18 -1.15
N LEU A 39 6.42 21.52 -0.23
CA LEU A 39 5.80 22.13 0.96
C LEU A 39 6.76 22.29 2.15
N THR A 40 7.82 21.49 2.25
CA THR A 40 8.84 21.53 3.32
C THR A 40 9.41 22.92 3.58
N PRO A 41 9.80 23.73 2.56
CA PRO A 41 10.32 25.08 2.82
C PRO A 41 9.28 26.05 3.40
N VAL A 42 7.99 25.74 3.28
CA VAL A 42 6.90 26.62 3.73
C VAL A 42 6.30 26.16 5.06
N ARG A 43 6.02 24.85 5.20
CA ARG A 43 5.44 24.23 6.40
C ARG A 43 5.84 22.74 6.53
N PRO A 44 6.96 22.43 7.20
CA PRO A 44 7.45 21.05 7.36
C PRO A 44 6.49 20.17 8.17
N ASP A 45 5.78 20.73 9.16
CA ASP A 45 4.81 19.99 9.98
C ASP A 45 3.66 19.41 9.14
N LYS A 46 3.18 20.17 8.16
CA LYS A 46 2.07 19.73 7.30
C LYS A 46 2.50 18.63 6.34
N ALA A 47 3.71 18.74 5.79
CA ALA A 47 4.30 17.69 4.96
C ALA A 47 4.40 16.36 5.73
N PHE A 48 4.87 16.40 6.98
CA PHE A 48 4.98 15.19 7.81
C PHE A 48 3.62 14.56 8.14
N VAL A 49 2.59 15.37 8.40
CA VAL A 49 1.23 14.90 8.63
C VAL A 49 0.65 14.19 7.40
N ILE A 50 0.89 14.71 6.19
CA ILE A 50 0.41 14.12 4.95
C ILE A 50 1.06 12.74 4.71
N ILE A 51 2.39 12.65 4.85
CA ILE A 51 3.12 11.38 4.73
C ILE A 51 2.59 10.37 5.75
N ARG A 52 2.44 10.78 7.02
CA ARG A 52 1.95 9.91 8.09
C ARG A 52 0.51 9.44 7.84
N PHE A 53 -0.35 10.31 7.33
CA PHE A 53 -1.72 9.98 6.98
C PHE A 53 -1.78 8.94 5.85
N TRP A 54 -0.95 9.11 4.81
CA TRP A 54 -0.85 8.17 3.71
C TRP A 54 -0.37 6.79 4.16
N LEU A 55 0.68 6.73 4.98
CA LEU A 55 1.17 5.46 5.55
C LEU A 55 0.08 4.74 6.36
N LYS A 56 -0.72 5.49 7.14
CA LYS A 56 -1.83 4.93 7.91
C LYS A 56 -2.93 4.36 7.01
N ILE A 57 -3.29 5.07 5.93
CA ILE A 57 -4.26 4.59 4.95
C ILE A 57 -3.76 3.34 4.24
N SER A 58 -2.49 3.34 3.80
CA SER A 58 -1.88 2.19 3.15
C SER A 58 -1.94 0.96 4.05
N ALA A 59 -1.56 1.09 5.32
CA ALA A 59 -1.58 -0.03 6.27
C ALA A 59 -3.00 -0.55 6.54
N MET A 60 -4.02 0.33 6.56
CA MET A 60 -5.41 -0.08 6.68
C MET A 60 -5.90 -0.83 5.44
N LEU A 61 -5.54 -0.36 4.24
CA LEU A 61 -5.92 -1.00 2.99
C LEU A 61 -5.20 -2.33 2.79
N ASP A 62 -3.92 -2.43 3.13
CA ASP A 62 -3.17 -3.70 3.15
C ASP A 62 -3.84 -4.74 4.03
N LYS A 63 -4.24 -4.36 5.25
CA LYS A 63 -4.99 -5.26 6.14
C LYS A 63 -6.31 -5.70 5.50
N LYS A 64 -7.04 -4.79 4.86
CA LYS A 64 -8.33 -5.10 4.23
C LYS A 64 -8.16 -6.06 3.04
N ILE A 65 -7.12 -5.86 2.23
CA ILE A 65 -6.80 -6.72 1.08
C ILE A 65 -6.36 -8.10 1.58
N ALA A 66 -5.49 -8.18 2.58
CA ALA A 66 -5.07 -9.45 3.18
C ALA A 66 -6.27 -10.22 3.78
N SER A 67 -7.20 -9.54 4.44
CA SER A 67 -8.44 -10.14 4.95
C SER A 67 -9.37 -10.64 3.85
N SER A 68 -9.36 -10.02 2.67
CA SER A 68 -10.19 -10.44 1.52
C SER A 68 -9.64 -11.64 0.75
N VAL A 69 -8.37 -12.03 0.96
CA VAL A 69 -7.77 -13.23 0.35
C VAL A 69 -8.11 -14.51 1.14
N HIS A 70 -8.57 -14.38 2.39
CA HIS A 70 -8.91 -15.50 3.28
C HIS A 70 -10.38 -15.98 3.21
N TYR A 71 -11.18 -15.47 2.26
CA TYR A 71 -12.57 -15.89 1.99
C TYR A 71 -12.69 -16.37 0.55
#